data_AF-A0A849YSD0-F1
#
_entry.id   AF-A0A849YSD0-F1
#
_cell.length_a   1.000
_cell.length_b   1.000
_cell.length_c   1.000
_cell.angle_alpha   90.00
_cell.angle_beta   90.00
_cell.angle_gamma   90.00
#
_symmetry.space_group_name_H-M   'P 1'
#
loop_
_entity.id
_entity.type
_entity.pdbx_description
1 polymer ?
#
loop_
_entity_poly.entity_id
_entity_poly.type
_entity_poly.pdbx_seq_one_letter_code
_entity_poly.pdbx_strand_id
1 'polypeptide(L)'
;MTYGVGLTVTLRLRLGAHDAHYAGELVDGARMLALFGDVATEILTRLDGDEGLFRAYEMVEFLAPVRSGDFIEATGVVTRVGNTSRTIAFEARKVVENSRKPELAASAADALAQPVVVCRALGTCVVPRELQRRPRLVLPSLTSHAPDFAKLPEPHPIITPPPNVIVTPPPSDVILTAAIVGAEVTRQQTPHVPITAEEIAIEAAKCREAGAAVIHLHVRHPDGRPAQSTELFQAAIDAIRKRTDVIIQTSTGGAVGMGVDERAGPLGCKPEMATLNCGTINFGDEIFDNPRPLIRDLAKRIRAAGSVPELECYDVSHVDEALVLLKEGAISTPLHFQFVLGIAGGIGAREDVLRFLVSQLPPNSTWGCAAVGRHQKPMTELAMTMGGHARVGLEDNIYLEKGVLAEGSAPLVARAAAFAKSIGREPAMPERARHLLGLPARA
;
A
#
# COMPACT_ATOMS: atom_id res chain seq x y z
N MET A 1 11.42 -54.18 -1.50
CA MET A 1 11.67 -52.73 -1.54
C MET A 1 11.04 -52.18 -2.81
N THR A 2 10.16 -51.19 -2.69
CA THR A 2 9.54 -50.52 -3.85
C THR A 2 10.64 -49.80 -4.63
N TYR A 3 10.82 -50.13 -5.92
CA TYR A 3 11.85 -49.52 -6.78
C TYR A 3 11.80 -47.99 -6.67
N GLY A 4 12.92 -47.36 -6.32
CA GLY A 4 13.07 -45.90 -6.25
C GLY A 4 12.83 -45.23 -4.90
N VAL A 5 12.13 -45.86 -3.94
CA VAL A 5 11.96 -45.28 -2.59
C VAL A 5 13.31 -45.23 -1.87
N GLY A 6 13.64 -44.08 -1.28
CA GLY A 6 14.92 -43.81 -0.64
C GLY A 6 16.00 -43.25 -1.58
N LEU A 7 15.73 -43.14 -2.89
CA LEU A 7 16.63 -42.45 -3.81
C LEU A 7 16.83 -41.01 -3.33
N THR A 8 18.09 -40.65 -3.09
CA THR A 8 18.52 -39.38 -2.51
C THR A 8 19.41 -38.64 -3.49
N VAL A 9 19.15 -37.35 -3.68
CA VAL A 9 19.98 -36.43 -4.46
C VAL A 9 20.26 -35.20 -3.62
N THR A 10 21.50 -34.71 -3.66
CA THR A 10 21.92 -33.47 -2.99
C THR A 10 22.66 -32.59 -3.98
N LEU A 11 22.21 -31.34 -4.10
CA LEU A 11 22.92 -30.26 -4.79
C LEU A 11 23.57 -29.35 -3.77
N ARG A 12 24.83 -28.97 -4.03
CA ARG A 12 25.56 -28.00 -3.21
C ARG A 12 26.03 -26.85 -4.08
N LEU A 13 25.73 -25.63 -3.67
CA LEU A 13 26.15 -24.41 -4.37
C LEU A 13 26.38 -23.25 -3.41
N ARG A 14 27.12 -22.25 -3.89
CA ARG A 14 27.24 -20.95 -3.26
C ARG A 14 26.21 -20.00 -3.86
N LEU A 15 25.52 -19.23 -3.03
CA LEU A 15 24.64 -18.17 -3.48
C LEU A 15 25.45 -16.92 -3.82
N GLY A 16 25.24 -16.39 -5.02
CA GLY A 16 25.88 -15.19 -5.53
C GLY A 16 25.12 -13.92 -5.15
N ALA A 17 25.73 -12.76 -5.46
CA ALA A 17 25.09 -11.46 -5.24
C ALA A 17 23.80 -11.29 -6.06
N HIS A 18 23.69 -11.94 -7.21
CA HIS A 18 22.48 -11.93 -8.05
C HIS A 18 21.33 -12.73 -7.45
N ASP A 19 21.59 -13.61 -6.48
CA ASP A 19 20.54 -14.33 -5.75
C ASP A 19 19.93 -13.46 -4.63
N ALA A 20 20.57 -12.36 -4.24
CA ALA A 20 20.02 -11.44 -3.24
C ALA A 20 18.83 -10.68 -3.82
N HIS A 21 17.71 -10.71 -3.10
CA HIS A 21 16.45 -10.11 -3.54
C HIS A 21 16.02 -8.94 -2.64
N TYR A 22 16.30 -9.02 -1.34
CA TYR A 22 15.95 -7.99 -0.37
C TYR A 22 17.18 -7.23 0.16
N ALA A 23 16.92 -6.09 0.80
CA ALA A 23 17.96 -5.30 1.46
C ALA A 23 18.75 -6.14 2.48
N GLY A 24 20.04 -5.81 2.64
CA GLY A 24 20.94 -6.57 3.53
C GLY A 24 21.38 -7.92 2.95
N GLU A 25 21.43 -8.03 1.61
CA GLU A 25 21.90 -9.21 0.87
C GLU A 25 21.06 -10.48 1.12
N LEU A 26 19.80 -10.31 1.54
CA LEU A 26 18.91 -11.41 1.88
C LEU A 26 18.34 -12.03 0.59
N VAL A 27 18.47 -13.34 0.49
CA VAL A 27 17.99 -14.17 -0.61
C VAL A 27 16.54 -14.57 -0.30
N ASP A 28 15.67 -14.50 -1.30
CA ASP A 28 14.27 -14.90 -1.13
C ASP A 28 14.11 -16.42 -0.99
N GLY A 29 13.01 -16.84 -0.36
CA GLY A 29 12.71 -18.26 -0.16
C GLY A 29 12.46 -19.03 -1.45
N ALA A 30 11.97 -18.39 -2.52
CA ALA A 30 11.69 -19.06 -3.78
C ALA A 30 12.97 -19.59 -4.44
N ARG A 31 14.14 -19.00 -4.13
CA ARG A 31 15.43 -19.58 -4.52
C ARG A 31 15.65 -21.00 -4.00
N MET A 32 15.21 -21.33 -2.78
CA MET A 32 15.31 -22.70 -2.26
C MET A 32 14.40 -23.66 -3.03
N LEU A 33 13.23 -23.18 -3.47
CA LEU A 33 12.30 -23.98 -4.27
C LEU A 33 12.85 -24.26 -5.67
N ALA A 34 13.53 -23.29 -6.29
CA ALA A 34 14.23 -23.52 -7.55
C ALA A 34 15.27 -24.66 -7.42
N LEU A 35 16.05 -24.68 -6.33
CA LEU A 35 17.01 -25.75 -6.07
C LEU A 35 16.31 -27.11 -5.86
N PHE A 36 15.17 -27.14 -5.17
CA PHE A 36 14.38 -28.36 -5.05
C PHE A 36 13.82 -28.84 -6.40
N GLY A 37 13.51 -27.91 -7.31
CA GLY A 37 13.19 -28.22 -8.70
C GLY A 37 14.33 -28.97 -9.39
N ASP A 38 15.55 -28.44 -9.35
CA ASP A 38 16.72 -29.09 -9.94
C ASP A 38 17.01 -30.47 -9.33
N VAL A 39 16.92 -30.58 -8.00
CA VAL A 39 17.03 -31.86 -7.27
C VAL A 39 15.98 -32.86 -7.74
N ALA A 40 14.72 -32.43 -7.89
CA ALA A 40 13.64 -33.29 -8.34
C ALA A 40 13.85 -33.74 -9.79
N THR A 41 14.22 -32.84 -10.68
CA THR A 41 14.55 -33.13 -12.08
C THR A 41 15.63 -34.20 -12.18
N GLU A 42 16.68 -34.10 -11.37
CA GLU A 42 17.73 -35.12 -11.31
C GLU A 42 17.20 -36.47 -10.78
N ILE A 43 16.39 -36.45 -9.71
CA ILE A 43 15.75 -37.66 -9.18
C ILE A 43 14.93 -38.37 -10.26
N LEU A 44 14.09 -37.64 -11.00
CA LEU A 44 13.23 -38.19 -12.04
C LEU A 44 14.04 -38.66 -13.24
N THR A 45 15.08 -37.94 -13.62
CA THR A 45 15.99 -38.38 -14.68
C THR A 45 16.66 -39.70 -14.31
N ARG A 46 17.10 -39.86 -13.06
CA ARG A 46 17.70 -41.10 -12.56
C ARG A 46 16.69 -42.24 -12.45
N LEU A 47 15.47 -41.96 -11.97
CA LEU A 47 14.48 -42.99 -11.67
C LEU A 47 13.66 -43.41 -12.90
N ASP A 48 13.23 -42.42 -13.68
CA ASP A 48 12.30 -42.57 -14.80
C ASP A 48 12.96 -42.33 -16.15
N GLY A 49 14.12 -41.67 -16.22
CA GLY A 49 14.75 -41.34 -17.50
C GLY A 49 14.06 -40.19 -18.23
N ASP A 50 13.39 -39.32 -17.49
CA ASP A 50 12.66 -38.16 -17.97
C ASP A 50 12.74 -37.06 -16.89
N GLU A 51 12.76 -35.79 -17.29
CA GLU A 51 12.82 -34.67 -16.35
C GLU A 51 11.51 -34.51 -15.57
N GLY A 52 10.40 -35.01 -16.12
CA GLY A 52 9.08 -34.95 -15.52
C GLY A 52 8.56 -33.54 -15.33
N LEU A 53 7.45 -33.46 -14.58
CA LEU A 53 6.84 -32.20 -14.17
C LEU A 53 6.74 -32.16 -12.66
N PHE A 54 7.27 -31.10 -12.04
CA PHE A 54 6.97 -30.78 -10.65
C PHE A 54 5.52 -30.28 -10.56
N ARG A 55 4.61 -31.11 -10.05
CA ARG A 55 3.17 -30.84 -10.13
C ARG A 55 2.69 -29.90 -9.04
N ALA A 56 3.14 -30.13 -7.81
CA ALA A 56 2.72 -29.36 -6.66
C ALA A 56 3.66 -29.59 -5.49
N TYR A 57 3.81 -28.58 -4.64
CA TYR A 57 4.23 -28.78 -3.26
C TYR A 57 2.99 -29.09 -2.42
N GLU A 58 3.02 -30.17 -1.64
CA GLU A 58 2.06 -30.36 -0.57
C GLU A 58 2.31 -29.36 0.56
N MET A 59 3.58 -29.07 0.87
CA MET A 59 3.96 -28.13 1.92
C MET A 59 5.35 -27.52 1.69
N VAL A 60 5.57 -26.31 2.24
CA VAL A 60 6.85 -25.60 2.24
C VAL A 60 7.01 -24.84 3.56
N GLU A 61 8.19 -24.93 4.17
CA GLU A 61 8.57 -24.20 5.39
C GLU A 61 9.89 -23.48 5.19
N PHE A 62 9.94 -22.16 5.43
CA PHE A 62 11.18 -21.37 5.48
C PHE A 62 11.58 -21.16 6.94
N LEU A 63 12.72 -21.73 7.35
CA LEU A 63 13.07 -21.90 8.76
C LEU A 63 14.17 -20.95 9.23
N ALA A 64 15.02 -20.45 8.32
CA ALA A 64 16.10 -19.52 8.65
C ALA A 64 16.48 -18.65 7.44
N PRO A 65 16.98 -17.43 7.67
CA PRO A 65 17.35 -16.52 6.59
C PRO A 65 18.56 -17.04 5.82
N VAL A 66 18.55 -16.81 4.50
CA VAL A 66 19.63 -17.14 3.58
C VAL A 66 20.15 -15.85 2.96
N ARG A 67 21.47 -15.70 2.84
CA ARG A 67 22.10 -14.49 2.30
C ARG A 67 23.07 -14.82 1.17
N SER A 68 23.40 -13.79 0.39
CA SER A 68 24.49 -13.87 -0.57
C SER A 68 25.79 -14.34 0.11
N GLY A 69 26.53 -15.22 -0.53
CA GLY A 69 27.75 -15.82 -0.02
C GLY A 69 27.55 -17.09 0.80
N ASP A 70 26.32 -17.40 1.23
CA ASP A 70 26.03 -18.66 1.93
C ASP A 70 26.23 -19.86 0.97
N PHE A 71 26.72 -20.98 1.51
CA PHE A 71 26.68 -22.27 0.80
C PHE A 71 25.47 -23.07 1.28
N ILE A 72 24.66 -23.50 0.33
CA ILE A 72 23.45 -24.29 0.57
C ILE A 72 23.64 -25.70 0.02
N GLU A 73 23.23 -26.68 0.81
CA GLU A 73 23.01 -28.07 0.41
C GLU A 73 21.50 -28.33 0.35
N ALA A 74 20.95 -28.49 -0.86
CA ALA A 74 19.56 -28.85 -1.09
C ALA A 74 19.47 -30.34 -1.37
N THR A 75 18.72 -31.08 -0.55
CA THR A 75 18.59 -32.54 -0.62
C THR A 75 17.15 -32.92 -0.87
N GLY A 76 16.92 -33.93 -1.70
CA GLY A 76 15.61 -34.52 -1.96
C GLY A 76 15.66 -36.04 -1.82
N VAL A 77 14.63 -36.62 -1.21
CA VAL A 77 14.50 -38.08 -1.05
C VAL A 77 13.12 -38.55 -1.48
N VAL A 78 13.08 -39.55 -2.35
CA VAL A 78 11.82 -40.18 -2.78
C VAL A 78 11.21 -40.95 -1.61
N THR A 79 10.05 -40.50 -1.14
CA THR A 79 9.31 -41.14 -0.02
C THR A 79 8.23 -42.09 -0.51
N ARG A 80 7.66 -41.83 -1.69
CA ARG A 80 6.61 -42.68 -2.28
C ARG A 80 6.71 -42.68 -3.81
N VAL A 81 6.60 -43.86 -4.40
CA VAL A 81 6.50 -44.04 -5.85
C VAL A 81 5.12 -44.57 -6.19
N GLY A 82 4.37 -43.78 -6.94
CA GLY A 82 3.10 -44.14 -7.53
C GLY A 82 3.25 -44.53 -9.00
N ASN A 83 2.12 -44.60 -9.70
CA ASN A 83 2.09 -45.06 -11.08
C ASN A 83 2.75 -44.08 -12.08
N THR A 84 2.41 -42.80 -11.93
CA THR A 84 3.02 -41.69 -12.66
C THR A 84 3.63 -40.67 -11.71
N SER A 85 3.39 -40.79 -10.41
CA SER A 85 3.75 -39.78 -9.40
C SER A 85 4.93 -40.22 -8.53
N ARG A 86 5.75 -39.27 -8.10
CA ARG A 86 6.79 -39.43 -7.08
C ARG A 86 6.59 -38.37 -6.02
N THR A 87 6.41 -38.80 -4.78
CA THR A 87 6.44 -37.89 -3.63
C THR A 87 7.87 -37.82 -3.13
N ILE A 88 8.40 -36.61 -3.01
CA ILE A 88 9.78 -36.32 -2.67
C ILE A 88 9.77 -35.36 -1.47
N ALA A 89 10.52 -35.71 -0.43
CA ALA A 89 10.78 -34.83 0.71
C ALA A 89 12.07 -34.07 0.48
N PHE A 90 12.06 -32.77 0.72
CA PHE A 90 13.17 -31.87 0.48
C PHE A 90 13.63 -31.16 1.75
N GLU A 91 14.93 -30.93 1.86
CA GLU A 91 15.53 -30.11 2.90
C GLU A 91 16.73 -29.32 2.34
N ALA A 92 16.75 -28.01 2.59
CA ALA A 92 17.88 -27.16 2.31
C ALA A 92 18.58 -26.79 3.62
N ARG A 93 19.90 -26.98 3.66
CA ARG A 93 20.76 -26.65 4.80
C ARG A 93 21.82 -25.64 4.39
N LYS A 94 22.02 -24.65 5.25
CA LYS A 94 23.18 -23.77 5.20
C LYS A 94 24.35 -24.45 5.88
N VAL A 95 25.46 -24.59 5.15
CA VAL A 95 26.67 -25.28 5.63
C VAL A 95 27.87 -24.34 5.77
N VAL A 96 27.85 -23.20 5.08
CA VAL A 96 28.81 -22.11 5.26
C VAL A 96 28.03 -20.81 5.21
N GLU A 97 28.37 -19.86 6.09
CA GLU A 97 27.80 -18.51 6.07
C GLU A 97 28.89 -17.46 6.15
N ASN A 98 28.64 -16.28 5.58
CA ASN A 98 29.52 -15.14 5.84
C ASN A 98 29.18 -14.54 7.21
N SER A 99 30.20 -14.43 8.07
CA SER A 99 30.09 -14.18 9.51
C SER A 99 29.46 -12.83 9.82
N ARG A 100 29.61 -11.83 8.94
CA ARG A 100 29.04 -10.47 9.04
C ARG A 100 29.21 -9.79 10.41
N LYS A 101 30.22 -10.18 11.18
CA LYS A 101 30.53 -9.57 12.46
C LYS A 101 31.35 -8.29 12.24
N PRO A 102 31.00 -7.14 12.85
CA PRO A 102 31.69 -5.87 12.62
C PRO A 102 33.20 -5.90 12.87
N GLU A 103 33.67 -6.80 13.75
CA GLU A 103 35.07 -6.99 14.11
C GLU A 103 35.86 -7.88 13.14
N LEU A 104 35.18 -8.53 12.18
CA LEU A 104 35.79 -9.40 11.18
C LEU A 104 35.84 -8.73 9.81
N ALA A 105 36.73 -9.23 8.94
CA ALA A 105 36.78 -8.78 7.55
C ALA A 105 35.43 -9.06 6.87
N ALA A 106 35.02 -8.19 5.93
CA ALA A 106 33.77 -8.37 5.17
C ALA A 106 33.72 -9.69 4.36
N SER A 107 34.87 -10.30 4.11
CA SER A 107 35.01 -11.62 3.45
C SER A 107 35.07 -12.80 4.42
N ALA A 108 34.96 -12.57 5.74
CA ALA A 108 35.00 -13.64 6.73
C ALA A 108 33.79 -14.56 6.58
N ALA A 109 34.04 -15.87 6.66
CA ALA A 109 33.02 -16.89 6.56
C ALA A 109 33.30 -18.04 7.52
N ASP A 110 32.24 -18.60 8.07
CA ASP A 110 32.26 -19.70 9.02
C ASP A 110 31.71 -20.96 8.34
N ALA A 111 32.51 -22.03 8.36
CA ALA A 111 32.01 -23.38 8.08
C ALA A 111 31.26 -23.89 9.31
N LEU A 112 29.98 -24.20 9.14
CA LEU A 112 29.08 -24.51 10.25
C LEU A 112 29.27 -25.97 10.67
N ALA A 113 29.76 -26.17 11.90
CA ALA A 113 29.89 -27.51 12.48
C ALA A 113 28.53 -28.22 12.60
N GLN A 114 27.46 -27.45 12.80
CA GLN A 114 26.08 -27.91 12.70
C GLN A 114 25.37 -27.11 11.61
N PRO A 115 25.06 -27.72 10.46
CA PRO A 115 24.32 -27.05 9.40
C PRO A 115 22.98 -26.51 9.90
N VAL A 116 22.60 -25.33 9.44
CA VAL A 116 21.32 -24.70 9.78
C VAL A 116 20.29 -25.08 8.72
N VAL A 117 19.18 -25.69 9.12
CA VAL A 117 18.08 -25.97 8.19
C VAL A 117 17.40 -24.65 7.82
N VAL A 118 17.37 -24.32 6.52
CA VAL A 118 16.81 -23.05 6.02
C VAL A 118 15.48 -23.23 5.33
N CYS A 119 15.22 -24.40 4.72
CA CYS A 119 13.94 -24.70 4.08
C CYS A 119 13.63 -26.19 4.12
N ARG A 120 12.36 -26.55 4.25
CA ARG A 120 11.82 -27.91 4.08
C ARG A 120 10.62 -27.90 3.16
N ALA A 121 10.43 -28.98 2.42
CA ALA A 121 9.23 -29.13 1.60
C ALA A 121 8.85 -30.60 1.38
N LEU A 122 7.58 -30.83 1.05
CA LEU A 122 7.12 -32.07 0.45
C LEU A 122 6.51 -31.72 -0.91
N GLY A 123 6.94 -32.41 -1.96
CA GLY A 123 6.44 -32.19 -3.31
C GLY A 123 6.09 -33.47 -4.03
N THR A 124 5.15 -33.36 -4.98
CA THR A 124 4.82 -34.42 -5.93
C THR A 124 5.25 -34.03 -7.34
N CYS A 125 6.04 -34.89 -7.95
CA CYS A 125 6.40 -34.84 -9.36
C CYS A 125 5.68 -35.92 -10.15
N VAL A 126 5.51 -35.69 -11.45
CA VAL A 126 4.80 -36.61 -12.35
C VAL A 126 5.63 -36.88 -13.61
N VAL A 127 5.79 -38.15 -13.97
CA VAL A 127 6.26 -38.57 -15.30
C VAL A 127 5.20 -39.48 -15.92
N PRO A 128 4.57 -39.10 -17.05
CA PRO A 128 3.63 -39.95 -17.79
C PRO A 128 4.22 -41.34 -18.09
N ARG A 129 3.39 -42.38 -18.09
CA ARG A 129 3.85 -43.77 -18.23
C ARG A 129 4.66 -44.00 -19.50
N GLU A 130 4.20 -43.40 -20.58
CA GLU A 130 4.78 -43.47 -21.92
C GLU A 130 6.18 -42.82 -22.02
N LEU A 131 6.53 -41.93 -21.08
CA LEU A 131 7.85 -41.29 -21.01
C LEU A 131 8.81 -41.98 -20.03
N GLN A 132 8.32 -42.91 -19.20
CA GLN A 132 9.16 -43.63 -18.23
C GLN A 132 10.04 -44.67 -18.93
N ARG A 133 11.33 -44.35 -19.11
CA ARG A 133 12.35 -45.20 -19.74
C ARG A 133 13.17 -46.04 -18.76
N ARG A 134 13.20 -45.67 -17.48
CA ARG A 134 13.90 -46.39 -16.38
C ARG A 134 15.37 -46.74 -16.71
N PRO A 135 16.25 -45.73 -16.76
CA PRO A 135 17.63 -45.91 -17.16
C PRO A 135 18.39 -46.86 -16.21
N ARG A 136 19.32 -47.65 -16.76
CA ARG A 136 20.15 -48.58 -15.97
C ARG A 136 21.24 -47.88 -15.15
N LEU A 137 21.48 -46.59 -15.38
CA LEU A 137 22.59 -45.86 -14.79
C LEU A 137 22.24 -45.39 -13.38
N VAL A 138 22.63 -46.19 -12.39
CA VAL A 138 22.68 -45.74 -10.99
C VAL A 138 24.01 -45.01 -10.82
N LEU A 139 24.03 -43.70 -11.05
CA LEU A 139 25.12 -42.89 -10.51
C LEU A 139 25.14 -43.12 -8.99
N PRO A 140 26.29 -43.44 -8.37
CA PRO A 140 26.34 -43.66 -6.93
C PRO A 140 25.72 -42.44 -6.23
N SER A 141 24.87 -42.70 -5.24
CA SER A 141 24.34 -41.63 -4.39
C SER A 141 25.55 -40.88 -3.83
N LEU A 142 25.62 -39.57 -4.07
CA LEU A 142 26.49 -38.73 -3.25
C LEU A 142 25.90 -38.81 -1.85
N THR A 143 26.52 -39.60 -0.99
CA THR A 143 26.00 -39.94 0.33
C THR A 143 25.86 -38.67 1.16
N SER A 144 24.63 -38.21 1.32
CA SER A 144 24.23 -37.33 2.41
C SER A 144 23.26 -38.11 3.30
N HIS A 145 23.26 -37.82 4.60
CA HIS A 145 22.27 -38.42 5.51
C HIS A 145 20.87 -38.01 5.06
N ALA A 146 20.01 -39.00 4.84
CA ALA A 146 18.60 -38.76 4.55
C ALA A 146 18.01 -37.83 5.62
N PRO A 147 17.16 -36.86 5.26
CA PRO A 147 16.51 -36.00 6.22
C PRO A 147 15.76 -36.84 7.25
N ASP A 148 15.71 -36.35 8.49
CA ASP A 148 14.95 -37.00 9.56
C ASP A 148 13.45 -36.87 9.26
N PHE A 149 12.89 -37.91 8.64
CA PHE A 149 11.49 -37.94 8.18
C PHE A 149 10.48 -37.79 9.33
N ALA A 150 10.87 -38.07 10.58
CA ALA A 150 10.00 -37.87 11.75
C ALA A 150 9.76 -36.38 12.07
N LYS A 151 10.56 -35.48 11.48
CA LYS A 151 10.48 -34.02 11.67
C LYS A 151 9.86 -33.29 10.48
N LEU A 152 9.41 -34.01 9.45
CA LEU A 152 8.59 -33.43 8.39
C LEU A 152 7.15 -33.37 8.90
N PRO A 153 6.50 -32.19 8.87
CA PRO A 153 5.07 -32.08 9.19
C PRO A 153 4.22 -33.00 8.31
N GLU A 154 3.04 -33.38 8.79
CA GLU A 154 2.08 -34.06 7.92
C GLU A 154 1.72 -33.15 6.73
N PRO A 155 1.60 -33.71 5.51
CA PRO A 155 1.18 -32.94 4.36
C PRO A 155 -0.23 -32.40 4.55
N HIS A 156 -0.31 -31.13 4.91
CA HIS A 156 -1.52 -30.33 4.85
C HIS A 156 -1.42 -29.45 3.61
N PRO A 157 -2.54 -29.15 2.91
CA PRO A 157 -2.50 -28.21 1.80
C PRO A 157 -1.76 -26.94 2.25
N ILE A 158 -0.92 -26.40 1.36
CA ILE A 158 -0.41 -25.03 1.49
C ILE A 158 -1.64 -24.13 1.50
N ILE A 159 -2.19 -23.92 2.69
CA ILE A 159 -2.97 -22.74 2.99
C ILE A 159 -1.88 -21.68 3.03
N THR A 160 -1.63 -21.04 1.88
CA THR A 160 -1.04 -19.71 1.90
C THR A 160 -1.82 -19.00 3.00
N PRO A 161 -1.18 -18.48 4.07
CA PRO A 161 -1.90 -17.57 4.93
C PRO A 161 -2.59 -16.62 3.95
N PRO A 162 -3.92 -16.43 4.05
CA PRO A 162 -4.54 -15.43 3.19
C PRO A 162 -3.62 -14.23 3.28
N PRO A 163 -3.20 -13.65 2.14
CA PRO A 163 -2.34 -12.48 2.20
C PRO A 163 -2.93 -11.58 3.28
N ASN A 164 -2.11 -10.85 4.02
CA ASN A 164 -2.61 -9.73 4.82
C ASN A 164 -3.21 -8.64 3.89
N VAL A 165 -3.94 -9.00 2.83
CA VAL A 165 -5.20 -8.36 2.53
C VAL A 165 -5.98 -8.42 3.83
N ILE A 166 -6.04 -7.27 4.47
CA ILE A 166 -7.10 -6.90 5.39
C ILE A 166 -8.42 -7.22 4.64
N VAL A 167 -8.91 -8.46 4.75
CA VAL A 167 -10.31 -8.81 4.51
C VAL A 167 -11.01 -8.70 5.86
N THR A 168 -10.84 -7.57 6.55
CA THR A 168 -12.07 -6.97 7.05
C THR A 168 -12.84 -6.59 5.79
N PRO A 169 -14.12 -6.98 5.63
CA PRO A 169 -14.95 -6.31 4.66
C PRO A 169 -14.70 -4.80 4.79
N PRO A 170 -14.54 -4.07 3.67
CA PRO A 170 -14.31 -2.65 3.73
C PRO A 170 -15.34 -2.05 4.70
N PRO A 171 -14.94 -1.16 5.61
CA PRO A 171 -15.87 -0.60 6.57
C PRO A 171 -17.13 -0.14 5.84
N SER A 172 -18.29 -0.49 6.40
CA SER A 172 -19.59 -0.14 5.80
C SER A 172 -19.64 1.34 5.45
N ASP A 173 -19.01 2.16 6.27
CA ASP A 173 -19.05 3.61 6.15
C ASP A 173 -17.99 4.14 5.19
N VAL A 174 -18.36 5.10 4.35
CA VAL A 174 -17.44 5.86 3.50
C VAL A 174 -17.49 7.34 3.86
N ILE A 175 -16.34 7.93 4.17
CA ILE A 175 -16.21 9.38 4.30
C ILE A 175 -16.15 9.96 2.87
N LEU A 176 -17.08 10.88 2.59
CA LEU A 176 -17.04 11.70 1.40
C LEU A 176 -16.57 13.11 1.79
N THR A 177 -15.44 13.52 1.23
CA THR A 177 -14.89 14.88 1.37
C THR A 177 -15.28 15.71 0.15
N ALA A 178 -15.86 16.89 0.36
CA ALA A 178 -16.17 17.83 -0.72
C ALA A 178 -15.14 18.97 -0.76
N ALA A 179 -14.35 19.04 -1.83
CA ALA A 179 -13.39 20.11 -2.10
C ALA A 179 -14.05 21.18 -2.98
N ILE A 180 -14.68 22.16 -2.32
CA ILE A 180 -15.74 22.96 -2.93
C ILE A 180 -15.28 24.23 -3.65
N VAL A 181 -14.04 24.69 -3.40
CA VAL A 181 -13.53 25.99 -3.90
C VAL A 181 -12.19 25.85 -4.64
N GLY A 182 -11.16 25.32 -3.99
CA GLY A 182 -9.79 25.27 -4.50
C GLY A 182 -9.11 26.62 -4.72
N ALA A 183 -7.83 26.57 -5.11
CA ALA A 183 -7.03 27.75 -5.47
C ALA A 183 -7.02 28.00 -7.00
N GLU A 184 -6.97 26.94 -7.81
CA GLU A 184 -6.68 27.05 -9.25
C GLU A 184 -7.91 27.35 -10.11
N VAL A 185 -9.06 26.70 -9.84
CA VAL A 185 -10.25 26.80 -10.70
C VAL A 185 -10.89 28.18 -10.59
N THR A 186 -11.10 28.87 -11.70
CA THR A 186 -11.66 30.23 -11.70
C THR A 186 -13.11 30.28 -12.17
N ARG A 187 -13.80 31.39 -11.87
CA ARG A 187 -15.17 31.65 -12.38
C ARG A 187 -15.26 31.79 -13.90
N GLN A 188 -14.14 32.03 -14.57
CA GLN A 188 -14.08 32.02 -16.03
C GLN A 188 -14.20 30.60 -16.60
N GLN A 189 -13.70 29.59 -15.87
CA GLN A 189 -13.81 28.18 -16.27
C GLN A 189 -15.16 27.58 -15.88
N THR A 190 -15.71 27.98 -14.73
CA THR A 190 -17.06 27.57 -14.29
C THR A 190 -17.68 28.64 -13.39
N PRO A 191 -18.91 29.12 -13.66
CA PRO A 191 -19.54 30.14 -12.83
C PRO A 191 -19.95 29.62 -11.43
N HIS A 192 -19.84 28.30 -11.20
CA HIS A 192 -20.37 27.63 -10.01
C HIS A 192 -19.39 27.55 -8.83
N VAL A 193 -18.15 28.05 -8.97
CA VAL A 193 -17.21 28.12 -7.83
C VAL A 193 -17.71 29.18 -6.83
N PRO A 194 -18.01 28.79 -5.57
CA PRO A 194 -18.41 29.73 -4.53
C PRO A 194 -17.21 30.58 -4.09
N ILE A 195 -17.42 31.88 -3.86
CA ILE A 195 -16.37 32.82 -3.45
C ILE A 195 -16.69 33.42 -2.08
N THR A 196 -17.92 33.90 -1.90
CA THR A 196 -18.32 34.56 -0.65
C THR A 196 -18.58 33.53 0.45
N ALA A 197 -18.45 33.94 1.72
CA ALA A 197 -18.76 33.07 2.87
C ALA A 197 -20.18 32.48 2.80
N GLU A 198 -21.15 33.25 2.31
CA GLU A 198 -22.54 32.80 2.16
C GLU A 198 -22.69 31.74 1.06
N GLU A 199 -22.09 31.97 -0.12
CA GLU A 199 -22.08 30.97 -1.20
C GLU A 199 -21.40 29.67 -0.77
N ILE A 200 -20.27 29.78 -0.07
CA ILE A 200 -19.52 28.64 0.49
C ILE A 200 -20.39 27.87 1.48
N ALA A 201 -21.09 28.56 2.38
CA ALA A 201 -21.95 27.91 3.37
C ALA A 201 -23.18 27.22 2.75
N ILE A 202 -23.77 27.82 1.72
CA ILE A 202 -24.85 27.21 0.94
C ILE A 202 -24.35 25.94 0.24
N GLU A 203 -23.19 26.02 -0.42
CA GLU A 203 -22.63 24.87 -1.14
C GLU A 203 -22.22 23.73 -0.20
N ALA A 204 -21.62 24.07 0.95
CA ALA A 204 -21.31 23.10 2.01
C ALA A 204 -22.57 22.39 2.53
N ALA A 205 -23.68 23.12 2.74
CA ALA A 205 -24.95 22.52 3.16
C ALA A 205 -25.53 21.58 2.09
N LYS A 206 -25.50 21.96 0.81
CA LYS A 206 -25.93 21.08 -0.28
C LYS A 206 -25.05 19.83 -0.39
N CYS A 207 -23.73 19.98 -0.24
CA CYS A 207 -22.81 18.84 -0.21
C CYS A 207 -23.11 17.91 0.98
N ARG A 208 -23.43 18.48 2.15
CA ARG A 208 -23.84 17.70 3.32
C ARG A 208 -25.09 16.86 3.04
N GLU A 209 -26.13 17.49 2.49
CA GLU A 209 -27.39 16.83 2.11
C GLU A 209 -27.15 15.72 1.07
N ALA A 210 -26.20 15.93 0.16
CA ALA A 210 -25.78 14.95 -0.83
C ALA A 210 -24.95 13.78 -0.27
N GLY A 211 -24.45 13.88 0.97
CA GLY A 211 -23.73 12.81 1.67
C GLY A 211 -22.29 13.13 2.09
N ALA A 212 -21.81 14.37 1.90
CA ALA A 212 -20.49 14.76 2.37
C ALA A 212 -20.43 14.82 3.90
N ALA A 213 -19.36 14.30 4.49
CA ALA A 213 -19.08 14.40 5.91
C ALA A 213 -18.05 15.50 6.22
N VAL A 214 -17.15 15.75 5.27
CA VAL A 214 -16.03 16.70 5.39
C VAL A 214 -16.12 17.72 4.27
N ILE A 215 -15.86 18.99 4.59
CA ILE A 215 -15.63 20.05 3.60
C ILE A 215 -14.16 20.43 3.65
N HIS A 216 -13.45 20.18 2.55
CA HIS A 216 -12.12 20.73 2.32
C HIS A 216 -12.27 22.17 1.83
N LEU A 217 -11.76 23.09 2.63
CA LEU A 217 -12.04 24.52 2.53
C LEU A 217 -10.81 25.29 2.08
N HIS A 218 -10.99 25.99 0.96
CA HIS A 218 -10.24 27.16 0.55
C HIS A 218 -11.15 28.38 0.60
N VAL A 219 -10.58 29.57 0.71
CA VAL A 219 -11.29 30.84 0.53
C VAL A 219 -10.62 31.69 -0.53
N ARG A 220 -11.35 32.69 -1.01
CA ARG A 220 -10.89 33.61 -2.04
C ARG A 220 -11.14 35.04 -1.62
N HIS A 221 -10.32 35.94 -2.14
CA HIS A 221 -10.64 37.36 -2.13
C HIS A 221 -11.92 37.62 -2.95
N PRO A 222 -12.61 38.76 -2.74
CA PRO A 222 -13.80 39.11 -3.51
C PRO A 222 -13.58 39.16 -5.04
N ASP A 223 -12.34 39.40 -5.48
CA ASP A 223 -11.93 39.39 -6.89
C ASP A 223 -11.70 37.97 -7.45
N GLY A 224 -11.82 36.94 -6.63
CA GLY A 224 -11.65 35.53 -6.99
C GLY A 224 -10.22 34.98 -6.86
N ARG A 225 -9.22 35.79 -6.48
CA ARG A 225 -7.87 35.29 -6.20
C ARG A 225 -7.85 34.42 -4.93
N PRO A 226 -6.98 33.38 -4.86
CA PRO A 226 -6.81 32.60 -3.64
C PRO A 226 -6.42 33.47 -2.44
N ALA A 227 -6.86 33.08 -1.25
CA ALA A 227 -6.51 33.76 -0.01
C ALA A 227 -6.26 32.75 1.12
N GLN A 228 -5.35 33.08 2.03
CA GLN A 228 -5.12 32.35 3.29
C GLN A 228 -5.35 33.21 4.55
N SER A 229 -6.14 34.28 4.42
CA SER A 229 -6.48 35.16 5.55
C SER A 229 -7.32 34.42 6.58
N THR A 230 -6.90 34.50 7.83
CA THR A 230 -7.63 33.99 9.00
C THR A 230 -9.05 34.56 9.05
N GLU A 231 -9.23 35.84 8.73
CA GLU A 231 -10.52 36.52 8.77
C GLU A 231 -11.50 35.97 7.72
N LEU A 232 -11.04 35.75 6.49
CA LEU A 232 -11.86 35.19 5.42
C LEU A 232 -12.24 33.73 5.72
N PHE A 233 -11.30 32.94 6.25
CA PHE A 233 -11.58 31.59 6.71
C PHE A 233 -12.59 31.59 7.87
N GLN A 234 -12.40 32.44 8.87
CA GLN A 234 -13.32 32.53 10.02
C GLN A 234 -14.74 32.88 9.57
N ALA A 235 -14.89 33.84 8.66
CA ALA A 235 -16.19 34.20 8.10
C ALA A 235 -16.87 33.02 7.37
N ALA A 236 -16.13 32.28 6.55
CA ALA A 236 -16.65 31.08 5.87
C ALA A 236 -17.01 29.97 6.87
N ILE A 237 -16.14 29.71 7.85
CA ILE A 237 -16.35 28.70 8.91
C ILE A 237 -17.60 29.01 9.72
N ASP A 238 -17.78 30.26 10.15
CA ASP A 238 -18.95 30.69 10.92
C ASP A 238 -20.23 30.58 10.10
N ALA A 239 -20.18 30.90 8.80
CA ALA A 239 -21.31 30.74 7.90
C ALA A 239 -21.68 29.26 7.70
N ILE A 240 -20.70 28.38 7.48
CA ILE A 240 -20.91 26.92 7.35
C ILE A 240 -21.53 26.37 8.63
N ARG A 241 -20.96 26.69 9.80
CA ARG A 241 -21.41 26.17 11.11
C ARG A 241 -22.85 26.55 11.46
N LYS A 242 -23.36 27.68 10.93
CA LYS A 242 -24.76 28.09 11.08
C LYS A 242 -25.73 27.25 10.24
N ARG A 243 -25.26 26.59 9.18
CA ARG A 243 -26.11 25.88 8.22
C ARG A 243 -26.00 24.36 8.30
N THR A 244 -24.87 23.83 8.74
CA THR A 244 -24.57 22.40 8.63
C THR A 244 -23.62 21.88 9.72
N ASP A 245 -23.45 20.56 9.78
CA ASP A 245 -22.70 19.80 10.79
C ASP A 245 -21.44 19.09 10.29
N VAL A 246 -21.09 19.32 9.02
CA VAL A 246 -19.85 18.85 8.40
C VAL A 246 -18.61 19.13 9.24
N ILE A 247 -17.63 18.25 9.14
CA ILE A 247 -16.28 18.50 9.60
C ILE A 247 -15.66 19.54 8.65
N ILE A 248 -15.10 20.60 9.22
CA ILE A 248 -14.41 21.62 8.45
C ILE A 248 -12.92 21.32 8.47
N GLN A 249 -12.37 21.13 7.27
CA GLN A 249 -10.96 20.91 7.02
C GLN A 249 -10.39 22.09 6.24
N THR A 250 -9.48 22.86 6.84
CA THR A 250 -8.87 23.99 6.13
C THR A 250 -7.62 23.57 5.38
N SER A 251 -7.42 24.09 4.18
CA SER A 251 -6.17 23.89 3.46
C SER A 251 -5.01 24.66 4.08
N THR A 252 -3.88 23.98 4.33
CA THR A 252 -2.58 24.65 4.53
C THR A 252 -1.70 24.54 3.28
N GLY A 253 -2.27 24.09 2.14
CA GLY A 253 -1.59 24.13 0.85
C GLY A 253 -1.55 25.55 0.30
N GLY A 254 -2.69 26.26 0.35
CA GLY A 254 -2.82 27.59 -0.23
C GLY A 254 -2.75 27.55 -1.77
N ALA A 255 -2.15 28.58 -2.35
CA ALA A 255 -1.78 28.63 -3.77
C ALA A 255 -0.25 28.55 -3.93
N VAL A 256 0.19 28.21 -5.13
CA VAL A 256 1.63 28.20 -5.47
C VAL A 256 2.26 29.56 -5.15
N GLY A 257 3.44 29.53 -4.54
CA GLY A 257 4.22 30.72 -4.17
C GLY A 257 3.94 31.32 -2.79
N MET A 258 2.94 30.83 -2.04
CA MET A 258 2.66 31.30 -0.68
C MET A 258 3.69 30.79 0.34
N GLY A 259 4.15 31.68 1.22
CA GLY A 259 5.07 31.34 2.32
C GLY A 259 4.38 30.61 3.46
N VAL A 260 5.16 30.05 4.40
CA VAL A 260 4.63 29.22 5.50
C VAL A 260 3.66 29.98 6.42
N ASP A 261 3.94 31.24 6.75
CA ASP A 261 3.09 32.03 7.66
C ASP A 261 1.73 32.36 7.02
N GLU A 262 1.73 32.66 5.72
CA GLU A 262 0.50 32.84 4.97
C GLU A 262 -0.29 31.53 4.91
N ARG A 263 0.37 30.42 4.54
CA ARG A 263 -0.26 29.08 4.49
C ARG A 263 -0.81 28.60 5.83
N ALA A 264 -0.24 29.05 6.94
CA ALA A 264 -0.69 28.72 8.30
C ALA A 264 -1.84 29.58 8.81
N GLY A 265 -2.20 30.68 8.12
CA GLY A 265 -3.27 31.60 8.52
C GLY A 265 -4.58 30.92 8.95
N PRO A 266 -5.12 29.95 8.18
CA PRO A 266 -6.38 29.26 8.53
C PRO A 266 -6.36 28.56 9.89
N LEU A 267 -5.18 28.15 10.38
CA LEU A 267 -5.02 27.47 11.68
C LEU A 267 -5.37 28.39 12.86
N GLY A 268 -5.34 29.72 12.67
CA GLY A 268 -5.84 30.69 13.65
C GLY A 268 -7.33 30.49 13.99
N CYS A 269 -8.10 29.89 13.07
CA CYS A 269 -9.52 29.59 13.27
C CYS A 269 -9.76 28.33 14.11
N LYS A 270 -8.70 27.59 14.48
CA LYS A 270 -8.76 26.29 15.18
C LYS A 270 -9.77 25.32 14.52
N PRO A 271 -9.56 24.98 13.24
CA PRO A 271 -10.44 24.06 12.54
C PRO A 271 -10.33 22.64 13.12
N GLU A 272 -11.34 21.81 12.88
CA GLU A 272 -11.32 20.41 13.34
C GLU A 272 -10.19 19.64 12.63
N MET A 273 -10.03 19.86 11.33
CA MET A 273 -8.96 19.28 10.53
C MET A 273 -8.20 20.35 9.73
N ALA A 274 -6.99 20.01 9.33
CA ALA A 274 -6.23 20.78 8.36
C ALA A 274 -5.44 19.84 7.44
N THR A 275 -5.22 20.22 6.19
CA THR A 275 -4.34 19.42 5.32
C THR A 275 -2.88 19.61 5.72
N LEU A 276 -2.05 18.59 5.48
CA LEU A 276 -0.60 18.66 5.57
C LEU A 276 -0.02 18.01 4.33
N ASN A 277 0.54 18.84 3.45
CA ASN A 277 1.22 18.38 2.25
C ASN A 277 2.56 17.73 2.62
N CYS A 278 2.71 16.46 2.27
CA CYS A 278 3.82 15.62 2.75
C CYS A 278 5.03 15.58 1.81
N GLY A 279 5.11 16.47 0.82
CA GLY A 279 6.28 16.61 -0.03
C GLY A 279 6.11 17.56 -1.21
N THR A 280 7.23 17.92 -1.83
CA THR A 280 7.29 18.83 -2.99
C THR A 280 7.04 18.07 -4.29
N ILE A 281 6.26 18.67 -5.19
CA ILE A 281 6.09 18.18 -6.56
C ILE A 281 6.18 19.34 -7.56
N ASN A 282 6.45 19.01 -8.83
CA ASN A 282 6.05 19.90 -9.91
C ASN A 282 4.52 19.94 -9.95
N PHE A 283 3.95 21.11 -10.25
CA PHE A 283 2.52 21.35 -10.30
C PHE A 283 2.19 22.17 -11.54
N GLY A 284 1.84 21.47 -12.63
CA GLY A 284 1.77 22.08 -13.95
C GLY A 284 3.15 22.61 -14.38
N ASP A 285 3.21 23.89 -14.71
CA ASP A 285 4.45 24.59 -15.08
C ASP A 285 5.20 25.17 -13.87
N GLU A 286 4.64 25.05 -12.66
CA GLU A 286 5.21 25.57 -11.42
C GLU A 286 5.69 24.47 -10.46
N ILE A 287 6.16 24.87 -9.27
CA ILE A 287 6.61 23.96 -8.21
C ILE A 287 5.74 24.20 -6.98
N PHE A 288 5.08 23.15 -6.49
CA PHE A 288 4.41 23.20 -5.20
C PHE A 288 5.39 22.79 -4.08
N ASP A 289 6.09 23.79 -3.59
CA ASP A 289 7.11 23.75 -2.54
C ASP A 289 6.53 23.24 -1.19
N ASN A 290 7.07 22.12 -0.71
CA ASN A 290 6.87 21.60 0.64
C ASN A 290 8.17 20.95 1.16
N PRO A 291 9.26 21.71 1.34
CA PRO A 291 10.49 21.18 1.88
C PRO A 291 10.28 20.71 3.32
N ARG A 292 11.03 19.69 3.75
CA ARG A 292 10.82 19.06 5.06
C ARG A 292 10.82 20.03 6.27
N PRO A 293 11.60 21.14 6.31
CA PRO A 293 11.48 22.13 7.37
C PRO A 293 10.10 22.80 7.43
N LEU A 294 9.51 23.12 6.27
CA LEU A 294 8.16 23.69 6.17
C LEU A 294 7.11 22.68 6.61
N ILE A 295 7.22 21.42 6.17
CA ILE A 295 6.30 20.34 6.58
C ILE A 295 6.30 20.19 8.11
N ARG A 296 7.48 20.15 8.73
CA ARG A 296 7.60 20.07 10.20
C ARG A 296 7.02 21.28 10.91
N ASP A 297 7.20 22.49 10.37
CA ASP A 297 6.63 23.70 10.96
C ASP A 297 5.09 23.67 10.90
N LEU A 298 4.52 23.34 9.73
CA LEU A 298 3.08 23.20 9.59
C LEU A 298 2.51 22.08 10.48
N ALA A 299 3.16 20.92 10.57
CA ALA A 299 2.72 19.84 11.46
C ALA A 299 2.65 20.31 12.94
N LYS A 300 3.65 21.08 13.39
CA LYS A 300 3.64 21.68 14.74
C LYS A 300 2.50 22.66 14.92
N ARG A 301 2.25 23.54 13.93
CA ARG A 301 1.17 24.54 13.99
C ARG A 301 -0.21 23.89 13.96
N ILE A 302 -0.41 22.85 13.14
CA ILE A 302 -1.65 22.05 13.09
C ILE A 302 -1.92 21.43 14.46
N ARG A 303 -0.92 20.79 15.08
CA ARG A 303 -1.04 20.27 16.44
C ARG A 303 -1.38 21.37 17.45
N ALA A 304 -0.71 22.53 17.38
CA ALA A 304 -0.96 23.65 18.29
C ALA A 304 -2.38 24.24 18.15
N ALA A 305 -2.97 24.17 16.96
CA ALA A 305 -4.36 24.54 16.71
C ALA A 305 -5.37 23.51 17.27
N GLY A 306 -4.91 22.31 17.65
CA GLY A 306 -5.77 21.20 18.08
C GLY A 306 -6.42 20.45 16.92
N SER A 307 -5.93 20.64 15.69
CA SER A 307 -6.50 20.06 14.48
C SER A 307 -5.89 18.68 14.19
N VAL A 308 -6.68 17.79 13.58
CA VAL A 308 -6.17 16.52 13.05
C VAL A 308 -5.65 16.74 11.62
N PRO A 309 -4.41 16.31 11.30
CA PRO A 309 -3.87 16.44 9.94
C PRO A 309 -4.46 15.38 9.00
N GLU A 310 -4.90 15.81 7.82
CA GLU A 310 -5.01 14.93 6.65
C GLU A 310 -3.71 15.01 5.84
N LEU A 311 -3.09 13.86 5.60
CA LEU A 311 -1.77 13.76 4.99
C LEU A 311 -1.89 13.70 3.47
N GLU A 312 -1.75 14.85 2.80
CA GLU A 312 -1.84 14.96 1.34
C GLU A 312 -0.57 14.38 0.68
N CYS A 313 -0.76 13.27 -0.04
CA CYS A 313 0.30 12.49 -0.67
C CYS A 313 0.11 12.46 -2.19
N TYR A 314 1.10 13.01 -2.90
CA TYR A 314 1.12 13.08 -4.36
C TYR A 314 2.05 12.04 -4.99
N ASP A 315 2.81 11.32 -4.17
CA ASP A 315 3.75 10.27 -4.54
C ASP A 315 3.94 9.32 -3.35
N VAL A 316 4.57 8.16 -3.56
CA VAL A 316 4.83 7.18 -2.49
C VAL A 316 5.80 7.72 -1.44
N SER A 317 6.77 8.53 -1.86
CA SER A 317 7.75 9.12 -0.92
C SER A 317 7.11 10.05 0.12
N HIS A 318 5.89 10.54 -0.14
CA HIS A 318 5.15 11.38 0.80
C HIS A 318 4.53 10.55 1.94
N VAL A 319 4.23 9.26 1.68
CA VAL A 319 3.86 8.31 2.73
C VAL A 319 5.05 8.11 3.66
N ASP A 320 6.25 7.89 3.12
CA ASP A 320 7.46 7.75 3.91
C ASP A 320 7.75 8.99 4.76
N GLU A 321 7.55 10.19 4.21
CA GLU A 321 7.71 11.43 4.97
C GLU A 321 6.74 11.51 6.16
N ALA A 322 5.46 11.16 5.95
CA ALA A 322 4.49 11.10 7.04
C ALA A 322 4.88 10.10 8.13
N LEU A 323 5.45 8.94 7.76
CA LEU A 323 5.96 7.97 8.73
C LEU A 323 7.17 8.49 9.51
N VAL A 324 8.02 9.30 8.89
CA VAL A 324 9.09 9.99 9.60
C VAL A 324 8.52 11.00 10.60
N LEU A 325 7.53 11.81 10.20
CA LEU A 325 6.87 12.75 11.12
C LEU A 325 6.21 12.03 12.31
N LEU A 326 5.60 10.86 12.08
CA LEU A 326 5.04 10.03 13.15
C LEU A 326 6.13 9.57 14.11
N LYS A 327 7.26 9.06 13.59
CA LYS A 327 8.40 8.61 14.40
C LYS A 327 9.03 9.75 15.21
N GLU A 328 9.06 10.96 14.66
CA GLU A 328 9.51 12.18 15.34
C GLU A 328 8.49 12.69 16.38
N GLY A 329 7.28 12.12 16.42
CA GLY A 329 6.20 12.54 17.30
C GLY A 329 5.56 13.87 16.89
N ALA A 330 5.80 14.34 15.67
CA ALA A 330 5.22 15.57 15.11
C ALA A 330 3.73 15.41 14.79
N ILE A 331 3.32 14.21 14.40
CA ILE A 331 1.92 13.79 14.20
C ILE A 331 1.59 12.58 15.09
N SER A 332 0.31 12.22 15.20
CA SER A 332 -0.17 11.12 16.04
C SER A 332 -1.24 10.29 15.32
N THR A 333 -1.42 9.05 15.76
CA THR A 333 -2.46 8.14 15.26
C THR A 333 -3.86 8.51 15.82
N PRO A 334 -4.97 8.11 15.14
CA PRO A 334 -5.00 7.42 13.84
C PRO A 334 -4.53 8.34 12.70
N LEU A 335 -3.85 7.76 11.70
CA LEU A 335 -3.42 8.51 10.51
C LEU A 335 -4.53 8.52 9.46
N HIS A 336 -4.71 9.66 8.79
CA HIS A 336 -5.57 9.80 7.62
C HIS A 336 -4.77 10.27 6.41
N PHE A 337 -4.64 9.41 5.40
CA PHE A 337 -3.91 9.72 4.17
C PHE A 337 -4.85 10.15 3.05
N GLN A 338 -4.53 11.21 2.33
CA GLN A 338 -5.26 11.63 1.13
C GLN A 338 -4.34 11.49 -0.07
N PHE A 339 -4.58 10.47 -0.89
CA PHE A 339 -3.86 10.33 -2.16
C PHE A 339 -4.46 11.27 -3.19
N VAL A 340 -3.62 12.12 -3.79
CA VAL A 340 -4.04 13.11 -4.79
C VAL A 340 -3.38 12.77 -6.12
N LEU A 341 -4.17 12.27 -7.06
CA LEU A 341 -3.67 11.61 -8.28
C LEU A 341 -3.94 12.41 -9.55
N GLY A 342 -3.05 12.29 -10.53
CA GLY A 342 -3.27 12.81 -11.88
C GLY A 342 -3.05 14.31 -12.03
N ILE A 343 -2.43 14.96 -11.05
CA ILE A 343 -1.85 16.30 -11.21
C ILE A 343 -0.68 16.22 -12.19
N ALA A 344 -0.58 17.17 -13.12
CA ALA A 344 0.57 17.27 -13.99
C ALA A 344 1.83 17.58 -13.14
N GLY A 345 2.77 16.63 -13.07
CA GLY A 345 3.97 16.71 -12.22
C GLY A 345 3.92 15.86 -10.95
N GLY A 346 2.75 15.31 -10.60
CA GLY A 346 2.58 14.30 -9.53
C GLY A 346 2.40 12.88 -10.08
N ILE A 347 2.08 11.94 -9.19
CA ILE A 347 1.88 10.54 -9.55
C ILE A 347 0.60 10.34 -10.40
N GLY A 348 0.67 9.43 -11.36
CA GLY A 348 -0.42 9.19 -12.32
C GLY A 348 -1.66 8.53 -11.69
N ALA A 349 -2.84 8.92 -12.18
CA ALA A 349 -4.12 8.32 -11.79
C ALA A 349 -4.37 6.99 -12.53
N ARG A 350 -3.89 5.89 -11.93
CA ARG A 350 -4.08 4.51 -12.44
C ARG A 350 -4.37 3.54 -11.30
N GLU A 351 -4.99 2.41 -11.62
CA GLU A 351 -5.33 1.37 -10.64
C GLU A 351 -4.08 0.72 -10.00
N ASP A 352 -3.07 0.37 -10.79
CA ASP A 352 -1.81 -0.21 -10.31
C ASP A 352 -1.12 0.71 -9.28
N VAL A 353 -1.16 2.01 -9.54
CA VAL A 353 -0.62 3.04 -8.64
C VAL A 353 -1.38 3.10 -7.33
N LEU A 354 -2.71 3.20 -7.37
CA LEU A 354 -3.50 3.30 -6.14
C LEU A 354 -3.33 2.07 -5.26
N ARG A 355 -3.33 0.87 -5.86
CA ARG A 355 -3.07 -0.39 -5.14
C ARG A 355 -1.69 -0.40 -4.48
N PHE A 356 -0.67 0.09 -5.18
CA PHE A 356 0.67 0.21 -4.65
C PHE A 356 0.75 1.21 -3.48
N LEU A 357 0.17 2.41 -3.61
CA LEU A 357 0.16 3.41 -2.54
C LEU A 357 -0.53 2.89 -1.27
N VAL A 358 -1.69 2.23 -1.43
CA VAL A 358 -2.42 1.63 -0.31
C VAL A 358 -1.61 0.53 0.38
N SER A 359 -0.80 -0.24 -0.35
CA SER A 359 0.02 -1.30 0.25
C SER A 359 1.19 -0.78 1.08
N GLN A 360 1.49 0.52 1.01
CA GLN A 360 2.53 1.16 1.83
C GLN A 360 2.00 1.71 3.16
N LEU A 361 0.68 1.70 3.38
CA LEU A 361 0.09 2.30 4.58
C LEU A 361 0.32 1.43 5.82
N PRO A 362 0.65 2.03 6.98
CA PRO A 362 0.74 1.28 8.22
C PRO A 362 -0.65 0.81 8.67
N PRO A 363 -0.72 -0.30 9.44
CA PRO A 363 -1.99 -0.79 9.98
C PRO A 363 -2.75 0.28 10.76
N ASN A 364 -4.08 0.19 10.77
CA ASN A 364 -4.98 1.13 11.44
C ASN A 364 -4.97 2.57 10.91
N SER A 365 -4.44 2.80 9.71
CA SER A 365 -4.60 4.07 8.99
C SER A 365 -5.90 4.07 8.19
N THR A 366 -6.51 5.24 8.08
CA THR A 366 -7.57 5.50 7.09
C THR A 366 -6.96 6.19 5.88
N TRP A 367 -7.60 6.06 4.72
CA TRP A 367 -7.12 6.72 3.50
C TRP A 367 -8.26 7.10 2.57
N GLY A 368 -8.06 8.15 1.78
CA GLY A 368 -8.97 8.62 0.74
C GLY A 368 -8.24 8.84 -0.59
N CYS A 369 -9.02 8.98 -1.66
CA CYS A 369 -8.50 9.29 -2.99
C CYS A 369 -9.20 10.53 -3.56
N ALA A 370 -8.40 11.44 -4.09
CA ALA A 370 -8.77 12.57 -4.93
C ALA A 370 -8.07 12.37 -6.27
N ALA A 371 -8.71 12.73 -7.38
CA ALA A 371 -8.09 12.65 -8.69
C ALA A 371 -8.58 13.77 -9.60
N VAL A 372 -7.67 14.33 -10.38
CA VAL A 372 -7.93 15.56 -11.14
C VAL A 372 -8.75 15.29 -12.42
N GLY A 373 -9.74 16.14 -12.65
CA GLY A 373 -10.55 16.21 -13.87
C GLY A 373 -11.22 14.88 -14.20
N ARG A 374 -10.96 14.36 -15.41
CA ARG A 374 -11.54 13.10 -15.91
C ARG A 374 -11.25 11.88 -15.04
N HIS A 375 -10.23 11.95 -14.19
CA HIS A 375 -9.82 10.85 -13.32
C HIS A 375 -10.63 10.79 -12.01
N GLN A 376 -11.34 11.86 -11.63
CA GLN A 376 -12.07 11.94 -10.36
C GLN A 376 -13.02 10.74 -10.18
N LYS A 377 -13.93 10.52 -11.14
CA LYS A 377 -14.92 9.43 -11.07
C LYS A 377 -14.26 8.05 -10.97
N PRO A 378 -13.46 7.57 -11.95
CA PRO A 378 -12.94 6.20 -11.90
C PRO A 378 -12.04 5.93 -10.68
N MET A 379 -11.26 6.91 -10.22
CA MET A 379 -10.36 6.71 -9.08
C MET A 379 -11.08 6.74 -7.73
N THR A 380 -12.09 7.60 -7.56
CA THR A 380 -12.89 7.61 -6.32
C THR A 380 -13.77 6.36 -6.20
N GLU A 381 -14.34 5.88 -7.29
CA GLU A 381 -15.08 4.60 -7.35
C GLU A 381 -14.19 3.40 -7.01
N LEU A 382 -12.98 3.35 -7.57
CA LEU A 382 -11.98 2.34 -7.24
C LEU A 382 -11.57 2.42 -5.76
N ALA A 383 -11.32 3.62 -5.23
CA ALA A 383 -10.95 3.82 -3.83
C ALA A 383 -12.03 3.29 -2.88
N MET A 384 -13.29 3.59 -3.17
CA MET A 384 -14.42 3.08 -2.38
C MET A 384 -14.54 1.56 -2.46
N THR A 385 -14.29 0.95 -3.62
CA THR A 385 -14.29 -0.51 -3.80
C THR A 385 -13.16 -1.19 -3.00
N MET A 386 -12.01 -0.51 -2.88
CA MET A 386 -10.85 -0.98 -2.10
C MET A 386 -10.96 -0.68 -0.59
N GLY A 387 -12.09 -0.13 -0.11
CA GLY A 387 -12.31 0.20 1.29
C GLY A 387 -11.80 1.56 1.76
N GLY A 388 -11.23 2.36 0.85
CA GLY A 388 -10.85 3.74 1.12
C GLY A 388 -12.04 4.71 1.10
N HIS A 389 -11.72 5.99 1.28
CA HIS A 389 -12.63 7.12 1.25
C HIS A 389 -12.49 7.89 -0.08
N ALA A 390 -13.38 8.84 -0.34
CA ALA A 390 -13.39 9.56 -1.60
C ALA A 390 -13.48 11.07 -1.38
N ARG A 391 -12.68 11.82 -2.14
CA ARG A 391 -12.75 13.27 -2.25
C ARG A 391 -13.21 13.66 -3.65
N VAL A 392 -14.24 14.49 -3.71
CA VAL A 392 -14.82 15.04 -4.94
C VAL A 392 -15.11 16.52 -4.78
N GLY A 393 -15.33 17.24 -5.86
CA GLY A 393 -15.69 18.66 -5.82
C GLY A 393 -15.08 19.46 -6.95
N LEU A 394 -15.48 20.73 -7.03
CA LEU A 394 -15.07 21.66 -8.08
C LEU A 394 -13.58 21.99 -8.07
N GLU A 395 -12.91 21.87 -6.92
CA GLU A 395 -11.45 22.03 -6.82
C GLU A 395 -10.73 21.00 -7.71
N ASP A 396 -11.20 19.76 -7.68
CA ASP A 396 -10.53 18.66 -8.37
C ASP A 396 -11.09 18.45 -9.79
N ASN A 397 -12.38 18.72 -10.01
CA ASN A 397 -13.05 18.50 -11.30
C ASN A 397 -14.32 19.36 -11.45
N ILE A 398 -14.41 20.11 -12.53
CA ILE A 398 -15.56 20.99 -12.82
C ILE A 398 -16.67 20.32 -13.64
N TYR A 399 -16.53 19.05 -14.03
CA TYR A 399 -17.44 18.36 -14.94
C TYR A 399 -18.24 17.24 -14.24
N LEU A 400 -19.57 17.27 -14.36
CA LEU A 400 -20.42 16.15 -13.93
C LEU A 400 -20.28 14.97 -14.92
N GLU A 401 -20.27 15.28 -16.21
CA GLU A 401 -20.01 14.37 -17.31
C GLU A 401 -19.09 15.03 -18.34
N LYS A 402 -18.57 14.27 -19.31
CA LYS A 402 -17.69 14.83 -20.34
C LYS A 402 -18.42 15.95 -21.10
N GLY A 403 -17.96 17.18 -20.91
CA GLY A 403 -18.53 18.38 -21.54
C GLY A 403 -19.72 18.99 -20.81
N VAL A 404 -20.17 18.41 -19.69
CA VAL A 404 -21.27 18.95 -18.87
C VAL A 404 -20.69 19.45 -17.55
N LEU A 405 -20.70 20.76 -17.35
CA LEU A 405 -20.24 21.36 -16.10
C LEU A 405 -21.10 20.91 -14.92
N ALA A 406 -20.48 20.71 -13.77
CA ALA A 406 -21.17 20.49 -12.53
C ALA A 406 -21.69 21.83 -11.97
N GLU A 407 -22.97 21.88 -11.64
CA GLU A 407 -23.61 23.02 -10.98
C GLU A 407 -23.32 22.98 -9.46
N GLY A 408 -22.10 23.37 -9.10
CA GLY A 408 -21.58 23.20 -7.74
C GLY A 408 -20.86 21.86 -7.56
N SER A 409 -20.44 21.58 -6.34
CA SER A 409 -19.84 20.31 -5.93
C SER A 409 -20.89 19.28 -5.50
N ALA A 410 -22.07 19.72 -5.04
CA ALA A 410 -23.12 18.83 -4.56
C ALA A 410 -23.54 17.72 -5.57
N PRO A 411 -23.66 17.97 -6.89
CA PRO A 411 -23.94 16.90 -7.86
C PRO A 411 -22.84 15.82 -7.93
N LEU A 412 -21.56 16.22 -7.75
CA LEU A 412 -20.42 15.29 -7.73
C LEU A 412 -20.45 14.42 -6.46
N VAL A 413 -20.80 15.03 -5.32
CA VAL A 413 -21.01 14.32 -4.05
C VAL A 413 -22.17 13.33 -4.16
N ALA A 414 -23.32 13.77 -4.70
CA ALA A 414 -24.50 12.92 -4.86
C ALA A 414 -24.20 11.68 -5.73
N ARG A 415 -23.42 11.85 -6.80
CA ARG A 415 -22.95 10.75 -7.64
C ARG A 415 -22.06 9.78 -6.86
N ALA A 416 -21.09 10.29 -6.09
CA ALA A 416 -20.22 9.47 -5.27
C ALA A 416 -20.99 8.70 -4.18
N ALA A 417 -21.95 9.36 -3.53
CA ALA A 417 -22.84 8.76 -2.53
C ALA A 417 -23.73 7.66 -3.13
N ALA A 418 -24.27 7.88 -4.33
CA ALA A 418 -25.05 6.86 -5.04
C ALA A 418 -24.20 5.63 -5.39
N PHE A 419 -22.96 5.83 -5.83
CA PHE A 419 -22.04 4.73 -6.08
C PHE A 419 -21.66 3.97 -4.80
N ALA A 420 -21.37 4.68 -3.71
CA ALA A 420 -21.10 4.03 -2.42
C ALA A 420 -22.22 3.06 -2.04
N LYS A 421 -23.48 3.51 -2.14
CA LYS A 421 -24.66 2.70 -1.86
C LYS A 421 -24.80 1.51 -2.81
N SER A 422 -24.48 1.69 -4.09
CA SER A 422 -24.59 0.60 -5.08
C SER A 422 -23.59 -0.53 -4.83
N ILE A 423 -22.47 -0.27 -4.16
CA ILE A 423 -21.48 -1.28 -3.74
C ILE A 423 -21.67 -1.75 -2.28
N GLY A 424 -22.80 -1.38 -1.64
CA GLY A 424 -23.12 -1.81 -0.28
C GLY A 424 -22.40 -1.04 0.83
N ARG A 425 -21.93 0.19 0.55
CA ARG A 425 -21.35 1.11 1.54
C ARG A 425 -22.25 2.31 1.78
N GLU A 426 -22.21 2.85 2.99
CA GLU A 426 -23.04 3.99 3.40
C GLU A 426 -22.19 5.26 3.57
N PRO A 427 -22.56 6.39 2.94
CA PRO A 427 -21.94 7.68 3.24
C PRO A 427 -22.03 8.01 4.74
N ALA A 428 -20.88 8.23 5.36
CA ALA A 428 -20.77 8.48 6.79
C ALA A 428 -21.42 9.82 7.17
N MET A 429 -22.17 9.83 8.27
CA MET A 429 -22.58 11.09 8.90
C MET A 429 -21.36 11.75 9.57
N PRO A 430 -21.29 13.09 9.69
CA PRO A 430 -20.16 13.80 10.29
C PRO A 430 -19.79 13.31 11.69
N GLU A 431 -20.75 12.94 12.52
CA GLU A 431 -20.49 12.34 13.84
C GLU A 431 -19.70 11.03 13.71
N ARG A 432 -20.09 10.15 12.79
CA ARG A 432 -19.38 8.90 12.52
C ARG A 432 -18.00 9.16 11.91
N ALA A 433 -17.90 10.10 10.98
CA ALA A 433 -16.63 10.50 10.38
C ALA A 433 -15.65 11.04 11.45
N ARG A 434 -16.12 11.81 12.43
CA ARG A 434 -15.28 12.29 13.55
C ARG A 434 -14.63 11.14 14.29
N HIS A 435 -15.40 10.11 14.64
CA HIS A 435 -14.87 8.92 15.30
C HIS A 435 -13.82 8.19 14.45
N LEU A 436 -14.07 8.03 13.14
CA LEU A 436 -13.13 7.36 12.23
C LEU A 436 -11.82 8.15 12.06
N LEU A 437 -11.89 9.48 12.12
CA LEU A 437 -10.76 10.40 11.94
C LEU A 437 -10.07 10.77 13.27
N GLY A 438 -10.50 10.22 14.40
CA GLY A 438 -9.92 10.52 15.72
C GLY A 438 -10.23 11.94 16.23
N LEU A 439 -11.30 12.55 15.73
CA LEU A 439 -11.79 13.85 16.19
C LEU A 439 -12.70 13.70 17.41
N PRO A 440 -12.70 14.69 18.33
CA PRO A 440 -13.68 14.71 19.43
C PRO A 440 -15.10 14.89 18.90
N ALA A 441 -16.10 14.48 19.69
CA ALA A 441 -17.49 14.81 19.41
C ALA A 441 -17.68 16.33 19.39
N ARG A 442 -18.58 16.81 18.51
CA ARG A 442 -18.92 18.24 18.45
C ARG A 442 -19.59 18.63 19.77
N ALA A 443 -19.07 19.67 20.43
CA ALA A 443 -19.61 20.21 21.67
C ALA A 443 -20.96 20.90 21.48
#